data_AF-A0A2E4FEK7-F1
#
_entry.id   AF-A0A2E4FEK7-F1
#
_cell.length_a   1.000
_cell.length_b   1.000
_cell.length_c   1.000
_cell.angle_alpha   90.00
_cell.angle_beta   90.00
_cell.angle_gamma   90.00
#
_symmetry.space_group_name_H-M   'P 1'
#
loop_
_entity.id
_entity.type
_entity.pdbx_description
1 polymer ?
#
loop_
_entity_poly.entity_id
_entity_poly.type
_entity_poly.pdbx_seq_one_letter_code
_entity_poly.pdbx_strand_id
1 'polypeptide(L)'
;MASSNPNQAPPTNRLPHVKSVVCVASGKGGVGKSTVASNLALALSTGGAKVGLLDADIYGPSMPTMLGMVDARPTASADGQGIAPIIAHGLKVMSMGFMMNTDDAVVWRGPMLGKAL
;
A
#
# COMPACT_ATOMS: atom_id res chain seq x y z
N MET A 1 -21.34 12.29 30.51
CA MET A 1 -20.12 11.47 30.29
C MET A 1 -20.58 10.04 30.07
N ALA A 2 -20.63 9.58 28.81
CA ALA A 2 -21.05 8.22 28.49
C ALA A 2 -19.91 7.23 28.74
N SER A 3 -20.14 6.24 29.58
CA SER A 3 -19.21 5.17 29.90
C SER A 3 -19.00 4.26 28.69
N SER A 4 -17.78 4.24 28.13
CA SER A 4 -17.39 3.31 27.09
C SER A 4 -17.20 1.90 27.67
N ASN A 5 -17.96 0.93 27.18
CA ASN A 5 -17.92 -0.45 27.59
C ASN A 5 -16.58 -1.11 27.16
N PRO A 6 -15.75 -1.63 28.09
CA PRO A 6 -14.43 -2.21 27.76
C PRO A 6 -14.51 -3.54 26.97
N ASN A 7 -15.71 -4.07 26.73
CA ASN A 7 -15.95 -5.32 26.00
C ASN A 7 -16.39 -5.12 24.54
N GLN A 8 -16.35 -3.90 24.00
CA GLN A 8 -16.56 -3.70 22.57
C GLN A 8 -15.29 -4.07 21.82
N ALA A 9 -15.31 -5.22 21.13
CA ALA A 9 -14.32 -5.55 20.11
C ALA A 9 -14.23 -4.35 19.13
N PRO A 10 -13.02 -3.89 18.78
CA PRO A 10 -12.86 -2.75 17.89
C PRO A 10 -13.61 -3.02 16.58
N PRO A 11 -14.24 -2.00 15.96
CA PRO A 11 -15.01 -2.18 14.74
C PRO A 11 -14.16 -2.95 13.73
N THR A 12 -14.64 -4.15 13.37
CA THR A 12 -13.88 -5.15 12.61
C THR A 12 -13.72 -4.80 11.14
N ASN A 13 -14.46 -3.80 10.65
CA ASN A 13 -14.47 -3.42 9.25
C ASN A 13 -13.58 -2.21 8.98
N ARG A 14 -12.26 -2.42 8.96
CA ARG A 14 -11.27 -1.36 8.70
C ARG A 14 -11.27 -0.87 7.26
N LEU A 15 -11.87 -1.61 6.32
CA LEU A 15 -11.91 -1.30 4.89
C LEU A 15 -13.31 -1.57 4.31
N PRO A 16 -14.31 -0.70 4.61
CA PRO A 16 -15.72 -0.97 4.31
C PRO A 16 -16.05 -1.12 2.82
N HIS A 17 -15.16 -0.67 1.93
CA HIS A 17 -15.32 -0.75 0.48
C HIS A 17 -14.48 -1.85 -0.19
N VAL A 18 -13.76 -2.67 0.59
CA VAL A 18 -12.90 -3.74 0.10
C VAL A 18 -13.55 -5.09 0.35
N LYS A 19 -13.90 -5.81 -0.73
CA LYS A 19 -14.55 -7.12 -0.63
C LYS A 19 -13.61 -8.22 -0.14
N SER A 20 -12.33 -8.12 -0.48
CA SER A 20 -11.33 -9.16 -0.18
C SER A 20 -9.95 -8.54 -0.07
N VAL A 21 -9.16 -9.04 0.88
CA VAL A 21 -7.76 -8.66 1.07
C VAL A 21 -6.91 -9.91 0.87
N VAL A 22 -5.95 -9.85 -0.04
CA VAL A 22 -4.99 -10.93 -0.28
C VAL A 22 -3.63 -10.46 0.21
N CYS A 23 -3.09 -11.15 1.21
CA CYS A 23 -1.76 -10.87 1.73
C CYS A 23 -0.70 -11.69 0.96
N VAL A 24 0.31 -11.01 0.43
CA VAL A 24 1.47 -11.65 -0.22
C VAL A 24 2.71 -11.36 0.64
N ALA A 25 3.28 -12.40 1.25
CA ALA A 25 4.40 -12.29 2.17
C ALA A 25 5.54 -13.24 1.80
N SER A 26 6.74 -12.97 2.31
CA SER A 26 7.94 -13.80 2.10
C SER A 26 8.82 -13.82 3.34
N GLY A 27 9.43 -14.97 3.64
CA GLY A 27 10.37 -15.11 4.77
C GLY A 27 11.78 -14.55 4.52
N LYS A 28 12.10 -14.15 3.29
CA LYS A 28 13.41 -13.61 2.90
C LYS A 28 13.27 -12.55 1.82
N GLY A 29 14.19 -11.58 1.78
CA GLY A 29 14.32 -10.63 0.68
C GLY A 29 14.77 -11.30 -0.62
N GLY A 30 14.36 -10.74 -1.76
CA GLY A 30 14.81 -11.18 -3.10
C GLY A 30 14.11 -12.42 -3.66
N VAL A 31 13.12 -13.01 -2.99
CA VAL A 31 12.39 -14.20 -3.48
C VAL A 31 11.32 -13.89 -4.54
N GLY A 32 11.18 -12.62 -4.93
CA GLY A 32 10.19 -12.20 -5.93
C GLY A 32 8.79 -11.92 -5.39
N LYS A 33 8.63 -11.64 -4.09
CA LYS A 33 7.34 -11.22 -3.47
C LYS A 33 6.62 -10.15 -4.30
N SER A 34 7.33 -9.08 -4.62
CA SER A 34 6.80 -7.94 -5.39
C SER A 34 6.38 -8.34 -6.81
N THR A 35 7.13 -9.24 -7.43
CA THR A 35 6.81 -9.83 -8.73
C THR A 35 5.50 -10.62 -8.68
N VAL A 36 5.33 -11.46 -7.67
CA VAL A 36 4.10 -12.24 -7.49
C VAL A 36 2.92 -11.30 -7.19
N ALA A 37 3.09 -10.33 -6.30
CA ALA A 37 2.03 -9.40 -5.90
C ALA A 37 1.52 -8.55 -7.09
N SER A 38 2.43 -7.98 -7.88
CA SER A 38 2.07 -7.17 -9.05
C SER A 38 1.39 -7.98 -10.14
N ASN A 39 1.91 -9.16 -10.49
CA ASN A 39 1.28 -10.04 -11.49
C ASN A 39 -0.07 -10.58 -11.03
N LEU A 40 -0.22 -10.92 -9.75
CA LEU A 40 -1.50 -11.33 -9.20
C LEU A 40 -2.54 -10.19 -9.29
N ALA A 41 -2.14 -8.96 -8.97
CA ALA A 41 -3.01 -7.79 -9.09
C ALA A 41 -3.44 -7.55 -10.55
N LEU A 42 -2.51 -7.64 -11.50
CA LEU A 42 -2.80 -7.51 -12.94
C LEU A 42 -3.72 -8.64 -13.44
N ALA A 43 -3.47 -9.88 -13.03
CA ALA A 43 -4.32 -11.03 -13.41
C ALA A 43 -5.76 -10.86 -12.89
N LEU A 44 -5.93 -10.42 -11.64
CA LEU A 44 -7.26 -10.12 -11.09
C LEU A 44 -7.93 -8.97 -11.83
N SER A 45 -7.19 -7.91 -12.15
CA SER A 45 -7.72 -6.75 -12.88
C SER A 45 -8.14 -7.10 -14.31
N THR A 46 -7.34 -7.91 -15.02
CA THR A 46 -7.68 -8.39 -16.37
C THR A 46 -8.86 -9.35 -16.36
N GLY A 47 -9.07 -10.08 -15.26
CA GLY A 47 -10.30 -10.83 -14.98
C GLY A 47 -11.53 -9.98 -14.65
N GLY A 48 -11.43 -8.64 -14.70
CA GLY A 48 -12.55 -7.72 -14.48
C GLY A 48 -12.75 -7.27 -13.02
N ALA A 49 -11.86 -7.64 -12.09
CA ALA A 49 -11.94 -7.16 -10.72
C ALA A 49 -11.46 -5.71 -10.59
N LYS A 50 -12.04 -4.97 -9.64
CA LYS A 50 -11.48 -3.68 -9.21
C LYS A 50 -10.36 -3.94 -8.21
N VAL A 51 -9.13 -3.63 -8.58
CA VAL A 51 -7.94 -4.02 -7.80
C VAL A 51 -7.18 -2.79 -7.31
N GLY A 52 -6.83 -2.82 -6.01
CA GLY A 52 -5.82 -1.95 -5.43
C GLY A 52 -4.60 -2.78 -5.02
N LEU A 53 -3.40 -2.20 -5.17
CA LEU A 53 -2.14 -2.81 -4.76
C LEU A 53 -1.46 -1.89 -3.73
N LEU A 54 -1.25 -2.41 -2.52
CA LEU A 54 -0.55 -1.72 -1.45
C LEU A 54 0.76 -2.44 -1.16
N ASP A 55 1.87 -1.74 -1.31
CA ASP A 55 3.21 -2.22 -0.98
C ASP A 55 3.70 -1.55 0.31
N ALA A 56 3.80 -2.36 1.37
CA ALA A 56 4.24 -1.94 2.70
C ALA A 56 5.72 -2.28 2.97
N ASP A 57 6.50 -2.61 1.94
CA ASP A 57 7.92 -2.94 2.06
C ASP A 57 8.77 -1.68 2.15
N ILE A 58 9.37 -1.40 3.31
CA ILE A 58 10.19 -0.21 3.56
C ILE A 58 11.62 -0.38 3.02
N TYR A 59 12.13 -1.61 2.95
CA TYR A 59 13.54 -1.88 2.64
C TYR A 59 13.77 -2.35 1.20
N GLY A 60 12.72 -2.77 0.49
CA GLY A 60 12.78 -3.14 -0.92
C GLY A 60 11.57 -2.68 -1.74
N PRO A 61 11.07 -1.43 -1.59
CA PRO A 61 9.93 -0.97 -2.36
C PRO A 61 10.29 -0.94 -3.85
N SER A 62 9.70 -1.87 -4.59
CA SER A 62 10.02 -2.16 -6.00
C SER A 62 8.89 -1.81 -6.94
N MET A 63 7.71 -1.46 -6.41
CA MET A 63 6.52 -1.13 -7.21
C MET A 63 6.72 0.02 -8.19
N PRO A 64 7.38 1.15 -7.84
CA PRO A 64 7.64 2.21 -8.81
C PRO A 64 8.41 1.69 -10.03
N THR A 65 9.48 0.95 -9.81
CA THR A 65 10.29 0.37 -10.89
C THR A 65 9.53 -0.70 -11.68
N MET A 66 8.89 -1.65 -11.00
CA MET A 66 8.19 -2.77 -11.64
C MET A 66 7.03 -2.33 -12.53
N LEU A 67 6.37 -1.21 -12.18
CA LEU A 67 5.23 -0.70 -12.91
C LEU A 67 5.61 0.38 -13.95
N GLY A 68 6.88 0.75 -14.05
CA GLY A 68 7.36 1.81 -14.95
C GLY A 68 6.98 3.23 -14.48
N MET A 69 6.91 3.44 -13.17
CA MET A 69 6.42 4.64 -12.49
C MET A 69 7.47 5.25 -11.55
N VAL A 70 8.74 5.20 -11.91
CA VAL A 70 9.87 5.65 -11.05
C VAL A 70 9.81 7.15 -10.68
N ASP A 71 9.31 7.98 -11.60
CA ASP A 71 9.18 9.43 -11.41
C ASP A 71 7.81 9.83 -10.84
N ALA A 72 6.90 8.86 -10.66
CA ALA A 72 5.58 9.14 -10.12
C ALA A 72 5.70 9.55 -8.65
N ARG A 73 4.91 10.57 -8.28
CA ARG A 73 4.80 11.04 -6.90
C ARG A 73 3.32 11.10 -6.50
N PRO A 74 2.95 10.63 -5.30
CA PRO A 74 1.57 10.70 -4.85
C PRO A 74 1.21 12.16 -4.57
N THR A 75 -0.03 12.53 -4.85
CA THR A 75 -0.59 13.84 -4.51
C THR A 75 -1.58 13.70 -3.36
N ALA A 76 -1.99 14.82 -2.75
CA ALA A 76 -3.14 14.82 -1.86
C ALA A 76 -4.39 14.31 -2.60
N SER A 77 -5.26 13.60 -1.88
CA SER A 77 -6.59 13.23 -2.38
C SER A 77 -7.48 14.47 -2.56
N ALA A 78 -8.50 14.36 -3.41
CA ALA A 78 -9.41 15.47 -3.71
C ALA A 78 -10.20 15.98 -2.48
N ASP A 79 -10.42 15.12 -1.49
CA ASP A 79 -11.05 15.48 -0.22
C ASP A 79 -10.06 16.05 0.82
N GLY A 80 -8.76 16.07 0.50
CA GLY A 80 -7.69 16.52 1.38
C GLY A 80 -7.44 15.64 2.60
N GLN A 81 -8.10 14.48 2.72
CA GLN A 81 -8.03 13.60 3.90
C GLN A 81 -7.01 12.47 3.76
N GLY A 82 -6.29 12.39 2.64
CA GLY A 82 -5.33 11.33 2.40
C GLY A 82 -4.46 11.54 1.18
N ILE A 83 -3.90 10.42 0.71
CA ILE A 83 -3.00 10.38 -0.44
C ILE A 83 -3.73 9.72 -1.60
N ALA A 84 -3.73 10.38 -2.76
CA ALA A 84 -4.27 9.83 -3.99
C ALA A 84 -3.37 8.68 -4.48
N PRO A 85 -3.95 7.51 -4.81
CA PRO A 85 -3.17 6.41 -5.36
C PRO A 85 -2.68 6.73 -6.76
N ILE A 86 -1.49 6.22 -7.09
CA ILE A 86 -0.96 6.27 -8.45
C ILE A 86 -1.72 5.25 -9.30
N ILE A 87 -2.09 5.63 -10.53
CA ILE A 87 -2.73 4.74 -11.47
C ILE A 87 -1.68 4.15 -12.40
N ALA A 88 -1.54 2.83 -12.41
CA ALA A 88 -0.61 2.12 -13.28
C ALA A 88 -1.27 0.85 -13.83
N HIS A 89 -1.27 0.68 -15.16
CA HIS A 89 -1.84 -0.51 -15.82
C HIS A 89 -3.30 -0.81 -15.39
N GLY A 90 -4.09 0.23 -15.11
CA GLY A 90 -5.47 0.09 -14.61
C GLY A 90 -5.61 -0.20 -13.11
N LEU A 91 -4.50 -0.38 -12.39
CA LEU A 91 -4.47 -0.59 -10.94
C LEU A 91 -4.38 0.73 -10.18
N LYS A 92 -5.00 0.78 -8.99
CA LYS A 92 -4.71 1.81 -7.97
C LYS A 92 -3.57 1.33 -7.09
N VAL A 93 -2.43 2.01 -7.11
CA VAL A 93 -1.21 1.54 -6.45
C VAL A 93 -0.74 2.56 -5.42
N MET A 94 -0.38 2.05 -4.23
CA MET A 94 0.31 2.78 -3.18
C MET A 94 1.54 1.98 -2.76
N SER A 95 2.68 2.66 -2.61
CA SER A 95 3.94 2.08 -2.16
C SER A 95 4.74 3.14 -1.43
N MET A 96 5.48 2.73 -0.39
CA MET A 96 6.47 3.59 0.25
C MET A 96 7.53 4.10 -0.73
N GLY A 97 7.82 3.34 -1.79
CA GLY A 97 8.79 3.73 -2.83
C GLY A 97 8.39 4.98 -3.62
N PHE A 98 7.11 5.37 -3.63
CA PHE A 98 6.69 6.62 -4.28
C PHE A 98 6.94 7.86 -3.40
N MET A 99 7.15 7.66 -2.10
CA MET A 99 7.38 8.74 -1.12
C MET A 99 8.85 8.92 -0.77
N MET A 100 9.73 8.04 -1.28
CA MET A 100 11.18 8.09 -1.07
C MET A 100 11.87 8.55 -2.36
N ASN A 101 12.84 9.46 -2.27
CA ASN A 101 13.79 9.64 -3.37
C ASN A 101 14.88 8.58 -3.26
N THR A 102 15.38 8.10 -4.40
CA THR A 102 16.36 7.01 -4.49
C THR A 102 17.65 7.27 -3.70
N ASP A 103 17.97 8.54 -3.45
CA ASP A 103 19.17 9.00 -2.73
C ASP A 103 18.91 9.39 -1.26
N ASP A 104 17.65 9.41 -0.82
CA ASP A 104 17.32 9.81 0.54
C ASP A 104 17.49 8.62 1.50
N ALA A 105 18.56 8.63 2.29
CA ALA A 105 18.67 7.79 3.48
C ALA A 105 17.62 8.24 4.51
N VAL A 106 16.40 7.72 4.41
CA VAL A 106 15.32 8.09 5.34
C VAL A 106 15.63 7.51 6.73
N VAL A 107 16.04 8.38 7.65
CA VAL A 107 16.15 8.03 9.07
C VAL A 107 14.75 7.99 9.67
N TRP A 108 14.14 6.81 9.64
CA TRP A 108 12.84 6.57 10.28
C TRP A 108 12.98 6.65 11.80
N ARG A 109 12.58 7.78 12.41
CA ARG A 109 12.49 7.88 13.87
C ARG A 109 11.18 7.24 14.35
N GLY A 110 11.21 6.60 15.52
CA GLY A 110 10.12 5.78 16.09
C GLY A 110 8.67 6.31 15.91
N PRO A 111 8.39 7.62 16.07
CA PRO A 111 7.05 8.17 15.86
C PRO A 111 6.52 8.11 14.42
N MET A 112 7.39 8.07 13.41
CA MET A 112 6.98 7.97 11.99
C MET A 112 6.62 6.54 11.60
N LEU A 113 7.29 5.55 12.19
CA LEU A 113 7.01 4.12 11.94
C LEU A 113 5.59 3.74 12.39
N GLY A 114 5.16 4.27 13.54
CA GLY A 114 3.84 3.99 14.10
C GLY A 114 2.67 4.70 13.41
N LYS A 115 2.93 5.62 12.48
CA LYS A 115 1.90 6.30 11.68
C LYS A 115 1.82 5.80 10.23
N ALA A 116 2.82 5.03 9.79
CA ALA A 116 2.90 4.48 8.44
C ALA A 116 2.17 3.12 8.30
N LEU A 117 1.86 2.47 9.42
CA LEU A 117 1.12 1.20 9.52
C LEU A 117 -0.22 1.42 10.22
#